data_AF-A0A535CJC7-F1
#
_entry.id   AF-A0A535CJC7-F1
#
_cell.length_a   1.000
_cell.length_b   1.000
_cell.length_c   1.000
_cell.angle_alpha   90.00
_cell.angle_beta   90.00
_cell.angle_gamma   90.00
#
_symmetry.space_group_name_H-M   'P 1'
#
loop_
_entity.id
_entity.type
_entity.pdbx_description
1 polymer ?
#
loop_
_entity_poly.entity_id
_entity_poly.type
_entity_poly.pdbx_seq_one_letter_code
_entity_poly.pdbx_strand_id
1 'polypeptide(L)'
;MTFVVYLVSGITFILALKFLSSPRTARTGNLLGAAGMALVVIWTVATAPGMLEHWWIVLVAGALGSVVGVLGARRVPMTAMPQMVAIFNGAGGGAAAVVALSEFLVSVKV
;
A
#
# COMPACT_ATOMS: atom_id res chain seq x y z
N MET A 1 19.58 0.68 -8.78
CA MET A 1 18.24 1.00 -9.32
C MET A 1 17.16 1.05 -8.24
N THR A 2 17.07 0.07 -7.34
CA THR A 2 16.06 0.04 -6.25
C THR A 2 15.98 1.31 -5.41
N PHE A 3 17.11 1.87 -5.00
CA PHE A 3 17.16 3.13 -4.25
C PHE A 3 16.47 4.29 -5.00
N VAL A 4 16.72 4.41 -6.31
CA VAL A 4 16.15 5.48 -7.14
C VAL A 4 14.63 5.32 -7.22
N VAL A 5 14.14 4.09 -7.39
CA VAL A 5 12.69 3.81 -7.42
C VAL A 5 12.04 4.17 -6.08
N TYR A 6 12.66 3.80 -4.96
CA TYR A 6 12.13 4.13 -3.63
C TYR A 6 12.14 5.63 -3.38
N LEU A 7 13.20 6.34 -3.80
CA LEU A 7 13.29 7.79 -3.72
C LEU A 7 12.21 8.49 -4.55
N VAL A 8 12.03 8.07 -5.81
CA VAL A 8 10.99 8.61 -6.71
C VAL A 8 9.59 8.36 -6.14
N SER A 9 9.35 7.17 -5.58
CA SER A 9 8.09 6.84 -4.91
C SER A 9 7.85 7.73 -3.69
N GLY A 10 8.87 7.95 -2.87
CA GLY A 10 8.79 8.88 -1.73
C GLY A 10 8.44 10.30 -2.16
N ILE A 11 9.10 10.82 -3.20
CA ILE A 11 8.81 12.16 -3.76
C ILE A 11 7.37 12.25 -4.27
N THR A 12 6.89 11.23 -4.99
CA THR A 12 5.50 11.22 -5.49
C THR A 12 4.48 11.19 -4.37
N PHE A 13 4.72 10.50 -3.25
CA PHE A 13 3.85 10.56 -2.07
C PHE A 13 3.85 11.94 -1.40
N ILE A 14 5.00 12.60 -1.28
CA ILE A 14 5.08 13.97 -0.74
C ILE A 14 4.26 14.94 -1.59
N LEU A 15 4.41 14.84 -2.92
CA LEU A 15 3.64 15.67 -3.87
C LEU A 15 2.15 15.33 -3.84
N ALA A 16 1.79 14.06 -3.68
CA ALA A 16 0.39 13.63 -3.56
C ALA A 16 -0.29 14.28 -2.37
N LEU A 17 0.34 14.24 -1.18
CA LEU A 17 -0.17 14.90 0.02
C LEU A 17 -0.28 16.42 -0.15
N LYS A 18 0.73 17.06 -0.75
CA LYS A 18 0.70 18.50 -1.05
C LYS A 18 -0.51 18.88 -1.91
N PHE A 19 -0.82 18.08 -2.93
CA PHE A 19 -1.94 18.35 -3.85
C PHE A 19 -3.30 17.99 -3.26
N LEU A 20 -3.38 17.04 -2.32
CA LEU A 20 -4.61 16.70 -1.60
C LEU A 20 -5.08 17.84 -0.67
N SER A 21 -4.18 18.74 -0.23
CA SER A 21 -4.51 19.87 0.63
C SER A 21 -5.29 21.01 -0.04
N SER A 22 -5.56 20.94 -1.36
CA SER A 22 -6.39 21.93 -2.07
C SER A 22 -7.44 21.24 -2.96
N PRO A 23 -8.71 21.66 -2.91
CA PRO A 23 -9.77 21.11 -3.76
C PRO A 23 -9.46 21.17 -5.25
N ARG A 24 -8.76 22.22 -5.70
CA ARG A 24 -8.40 22.40 -7.12
C ARG A 24 -7.43 21.34 -7.62
N THR A 25 -6.56 20.81 -6.76
CA THR A 25 -5.51 19.84 -7.11
C THR A 25 -5.74 18.44 -6.57
N ALA A 26 -6.79 18.23 -5.76
CA ALA A 26 -7.03 16.98 -5.02
C ALA A 26 -7.10 15.73 -5.92
N ARG A 27 -7.73 15.83 -7.11
CA ARG A 27 -7.79 14.70 -8.06
C ARG A 27 -6.40 14.31 -8.57
N THR A 28 -5.56 15.29 -8.89
CA THR A 28 -4.18 15.08 -9.33
C THR A 28 -3.34 14.49 -8.20
N GLY A 29 -3.52 14.97 -6.97
CA GLY A 29 -2.85 14.42 -5.79
C GLY A 29 -3.17 12.95 -5.58
N ASN A 30 -4.44 12.57 -5.68
CA ASN A 30 -4.85 11.16 -5.56
C ASN A 30 -4.24 10.27 -6.66
N LEU A 31 -4.24 10.73 -7.92
CA LEU A 31 -3.62 9.98 -9.03
C LEU A 31 -2.11 9.82 -8.86
N LEU A 32 -1.42 10.86 -8.39
CA LEU A 32 0.01 10.83 -8.14
C LEU A 32 0.38 9.84 -7.03
N GLY A 33 -0.41 9.81 -5.95
CA GLY A 33 -0.26 8.83 -4.88
C GLY A 33 -0.49 7.40 -5.37
N ALA A 34 -1.52 7.17 -6.19
CA ALA A 34 -1.78 5.87 -6.80
C ALA A 34 -0.63 5.42 -7.71
N ALA A 35 -0.07 6.32 -8.52
CA ALA A 35 1.06 6.03 -9.39
C ALA A 35 2.33 5.69 -8.60
N GLY A 36 2.64 6.46 -7.55
CA GLY A 36 3.77 6.18 -6.66
C GLY A 36 3.65 4.82 -5.95
N MET A 37 2.45 4.50 -5.46
CA MET A 37 2.16 3.19 -4.84
C MET A 37 2.31 2.04 -5.84
N ALA A 38 1.75 2.16 -7.05
CA ALA A 38 1.89 1.14 -8.08
C ALA A 38 3.35 0.91 -8.46
N LEU A 39 4.13 1.99 -8.62
CA LEU A 39 5.53 1.94 -8.99
C LEU A 39 6.38 1.18 -7.95
N VAL A 40 6.23 1.49 -6.66
CA VAL A 40 7.00 0.80 -5.60
C VAL A 40 6.59 -0.66 -5.46
N VAL A 41 5.28 -0.96 -5.49
CA VAL A 41 4.77 -2.33 -5.35
C VAL A 41 5.25 -3.21 -6.50
N ILE A 42 5.12 -2.76 -7.75
CA ILE A 42 5.57 -3.51 -8.93
C ILE A 42 7.08 -3.76 -8.85
N TRP A 43 7.86 -2.74 -8.46
CA TRP A 43 9.31 -2.88 -8.34
C TRP A 43 9.71 -3.87 -7.25
N THR A 44 9.11 -3.79 -6.07
CA THR A 44 9.41 -4.70 -4.95
C THR A 44 9.06 -6.14 -5.33
N VAL A 45 7.91 -6.37 -5.96
CA VAL A 45 7.52 -7.71 -6.44
C VAL A 45 8.48 -8.22 -7.52
N ALA A 46 8.96 -7.36 -8.42
CA ALA A 46 9.85 -7.78 -9.49
C ALA A 46 11.31 -8.04 -9.04
N THR A 47 11.75 -7.43 -7.93
CA THR A 47 13.18 -7.40 -7.57
C THR A 47 13.53 -7.98 -6.20
N ALA A 48 12.54 -8.24 -5.34
CA ALA A 48 12.86 -8.77 -4.02
C ALA A 48 13.47 -10.19 -4.10
N PRO A 49 14.55 -10.45 -3.34
CA PRO A 49 15.16 -11.78 -3.28
C PRO A 49 14.15 -12.84 -2.82
N GLY A 50 14.17 -14.03 -3.44
CA GLY A 50 13.26 -15.13 -3.09
C GLY A 50 11.80 -14.94 -3.52
N MET A 51 11.42 -13.78 -4.07
CA MET A 51 10.04 -13.51 -4.49
C MET A 51 9.58 -14.44 -5.63
N LEU A 52 10.49 -14.87 -6.51
CA LEU A 52 10.16 -15.75 -7.65
C LEU A 52 9.73 -17.17 -7.23
N GLU A 53 10.04 -17.60 -6.01
CA GLU A 53 9.61 -18.92 -5.48
C GLU A 53 8.19 -18.86 -4.90
N HIS A 54 7.75 -17.67 -4.48
CA HIS A 54 6.49 -17.45 -3.77
C HIS A 54 5.61 -16.37 -4.42
N TRP A 55 5.86 -16.06 -5.69
CA TRP A 55 5.18 -15.00 -6.44
C TRP A 55 3.65 -15.18 -6.44
N TRP A 56 3.18 -16.43 -6.50
CA TRP A 56 1.77 -16.77 -6.51
C TRP A 56 1.08 -16.40 -5.18
N ILE A 57 1.77 -16.53 -4.05
CA ILE A 57 1.23 -16.18 -2.73
C ILE A 57 0.98 -14.67 -2.67
N VAL A 58 1.95 -13.89 -3.11
CA VAL A 58 1.87 -12.42 -3.12
C VAL A 58 0.76 -11.95 -4.07
N LEU A 59 0.65 -12.56 -5.25
CA LEU A 59 -0.42 -12.23 -6.18
C LEU A 59 -1.81 -12.60 -5.64
N VAL A 60 -1.98 -13.80 -5.07
CA VAL A 60 -3.27 -14.24 -4.51
C VAL A 60 -3.66 -13.37 -3.33
N ALA A 61 -2.74 -13.13 -2.38
CA ALA A 61 -3.00 -12.28 -1.23
C ALA A 61 -3.29 -10.83 -1.65
N GLY A 62 -2.51 -10.28 -2.58
CA GLY A 62 -2.72 -8.95 -3.14
C GLY A 62 -4.05 -8.82 -3.87
N ALA A 63 -4.44 -9.82 -4.66
CA ALA A 63 -5.72 -9.86 -5.36
C ALA A 63 -6.89 -9.93 -4.38
N LEU A 64 -6.83 -10.82 -3.38
CA LEU A 64 -7.86 -10.95 -2.35
C LEU A 64 -8.03 -9.64 -1.57
N GLY A 65 -6.93 -9.05 -1.10
CA GLY A 65 -6.95 -7.76 -0.39
C GLY A 65 -7.51 -6.62 -1.25
N SER A 66 -7.11 -6.58 -2.53
CA SER A 66 -7.60 -5.58 -3.48
C SER A 66 -9.09 -5.73 -3.77
N VAL A 67 -9.58 -6.95 -3.95
CA VAL A 67 -11.01 -7.23 -4.17
C VAL A 67 -11.82 -6.79 -2.94
N VAL A 68 -11.43 -7.21 -1.74
CA VAL A 68 -12.13 -6.82 -0.51
C VAL A 68 -12.10 -5.30 -0.32
N GLY A 69 -10.94 -4.66 -0.53
CA GLY A 69 -10.77 -3.22 -0.41
C GLY A 69 -11.60 -2.43 -1.41
N VAL A 70 -11.58 -2.79 -2.70
CA VAL A 70 -12.35 -2.09 -3.75
C VAL A 70 -13.85 -2.28 -3.54
N LEU A 71 -14.29 -3.48 -3.19
CA LEU A 71 -15.71 -3.74 -2.93
C LEU A 71 -16.21 -2.98 -1.70
N GLY A 72 -15.43 -2.95 -0.62
CA GLY A 72 -15.74 -2.17 0.58
C GLY A 72 -15.83 -0.68 0.26
N ALA A 73 -14.78 -0.12 -0.36
CA ALA A 73 -14.70 1.30 -0.68
C ALA A 73 -15.82 1.79 -1.63
N ARG A 74 -16.32 0.93 -2.54
CA ARG A 74 -17.37 1.29 -3.49
C ARG A 74 -18.79 1.15 -2.96
N ARG A 75 -19.02 0.32 -1.93
CA ARG A 75 -20.37 0.00 -1.41
C ARG A 75 -20.71 0.71 -0.11
N VAL A 76 -19.74 1.29 0.58
CA VAL A 76 -19.99 2.02 1.83
C VAL A 76 -20.70 3.35 1.55
N PRO A 77 -21.77 3.69 2.30
CA PRO A 77 -22.43 4.98 2.17
C PRO A 77 -21.52 6.13 2.61
N MET A 78 -21.64 7.30 1.98
CA MET A 78 -20.81 8.48 2.30
C MET A 78 -20.93 8.95 3.76
N THR A 79 -22.05 8.63 4.42
CA THR A 79 -22.28 8.90 5.85
C THR A 79 -21.44 8.01 6.77
N ALA A 80 -20.98 6.86 6.28
CA ALA A 80 -20.16 5.90 7.03
C ALA A 80 -18.69 5.89 6.58
N MET A 81 -18.23 6.95 5.90
CA MET A 81 -16.82 7.09 5.50
C MET A 81 -15.85 7.04 6.70
N PRO A 82 -16.11 7.66 7.86
CA PRO A 82 -15.19 7.59 9.00
C PRO A 82 -14.90 6.15 9.47
N GLN A 83 -15.92 5.29 9.51
CA GLN A 83 -15.80 3.89 9.94
C GLN A 83 -14.99 3.08 8.92
N MET A 84 -15.18 3.33 7.63
CA MET A 84 -14.40 2.68 6.59
C MET A 84 -12.93 3.11 6.66
N VAL A 85 -12.64 4.40 6.91
CA VAL A 85 -11.26 4.86 7.14
C VAL A 85 -10.64 4.16 8.35
N ALA A 86 -11.39 3.99 9.44
CA ALA A 86 -10.91 3.30 10.64
C ALA A 86 -10.55 1.82 10.37
N ILE A 87 -11.40 1.10 9.63
CA ILE A 87 -11.14 -0.31 9.29
C ILE A 87 -9.91 -0.43 8.38
N PHE A 88 -9.74 0.42 7.36
CA PHE A 88 -8.55 0.37 6.51
C PHE A 88 -7.27 0.77 7.24
N ASN A 89 -7.33 1.76 8.13
CA ASN A 89 -6.19 2.11 8.97
C ASN A 89 -5.83 0.96 9.93
N GLY A 90 -6.84 0.34 10.56
CA GLY A 90 -6.66 -0.84 11.41
C GLY A 90 -6.06 -2.04 10.66
N ALA A 91 -6.51 -2.31 9.43
CA ALA A 91 -5.92 -3.35 8.57
C ALA A 91 -4.45 -3.06 8.23
N GLY A 92 -4.11 -1.80 7.93
CA GLY A 92 -2.73 -1.37 7.71
C GLY A 92 -1.85 -1.52 8.97
N GLY A 93 -2.36 -1.17 10.14
CA GLY A 93 -1.69 -1.38 11.42
C GLY A 93 -1.48 -2.87 11.73
N GLY A 94 -2.49 -3.70 11.47
CA GLY A 94 -2.39 -5.16 11.59
C GLY A 94 -1.32 -5.75 10.66
N ALA A 95 -1.24 -5.27 9.41
CA ALA A 95 -0.18 -5.68 8.48
C ALA A 95 1.22 -5.34 9.03
N ALA A 96 1.41 -4.13 9.56
CA ALA A 96 2.67 -3.74 10.18
C ALA A 96 3.02 -4.60 11.40
N ALA A 97 2.03 -4.95 12.23
CA ALA A 97 2.23 -5.84 13.39
C ALA A 97 2.65 -7.26 12.97
N VAL A 98 2.05 -7.82 11.92
CA VAL A 98 2.42 -9.15 11.40
C VAL A 98 3.83 -9.12 10.82
N VAL A 99 4.22 -8.07 10.09
CA VAL A 99 5.59 -7.90 9.58
C VAL A 99 6.58 -7.83 10.75
N ALA A 100 6.31 -7.00 11.77
CA ALA A 100 7.17 -6.87 12.94
C ALA A 100 7.31 -8.20 13.71
N LEU A 101 6.22 -8.95 13.88
CA LEU A 101 6.25 -10.26 14.52
C LEU A 101 7.05 -11.28 13.70
N SER A 102 6.87 -11.30 12.37
CA SER A 102 7.62 -12.17 11.47
C SER A 102 9.12 -11.92 11.58
N GLU A 103 9.55 -10.67 11.51
CA GLU A 103 10.96 -10.28 11.63
C GLU A 103 11.53 -10.61 13.03
N PHE A 104 10.76 -10.40 14.10
CA PHE A 104 11.15 -10.80 15.45
C PHE A 104 11.39 -12.30 15.57
N LEU A 105 10.47 -13.13 15.05
CA LEU A 105 10.58 -14.59 15.11
C LEU A 105 11.75 -15.13 14.28
N VAL A 106 12.08 -14.48 13.15
CA VAL A 106 13.26 -14.82 12.35
C VAL A 106 14.53 -14.43 13.09
N SER A 107 14.58 -13.21 13.66
CA SER A 107 15.75 -12.69 14.36
C SER A 107 16.13 -13.49 15.61
N VAL A 108 15.17 -14.10 16.29
CA VAL A 108 15.39 -14.93 17.50
C VAL A 108 15.84 -16.36 17.17
N LYS A 109 15.60 -16.84 15.94
CA LYS A 109 16.01 -18.19 15.50
C LYS A 109 17.46 -18.25 15.01
N VAL A 110 18.10 -17.11 14.79
CA VAL A 110 19.51 -16.96 14.41
C VAL A 110 20.35 -16.76 15.67
#